data_AF-A0A357EWM2-F1
#
_entry.id   AF-A0A357EWM2-F1
#
_cell.length_a   1.000
_cell.length_b   1.000
_cell.length_c   1.000
_cell.angle_alpha   90.00
_cell.angle_beta   90.00
_cell.angle_gamma   90.00
#
_symmetry.space_group_name_H-M   'P 1'
#
loop_
_entity.id
_entity.type
_entity.pdbx_description
1 polymer ?
#
loop_
_entity_poly.entity_id
_entity_poly.type
_entity_poly.pdbx_seq_one_letter_code
_entity_poly.pdbx_strand_id
1 'polypeptide(L)'
;FLANTGSGGNPLRSVDPNLKIPESYQINVGYERKIGRNWVIEANYTWNKTAHLWREFNTNLPVLPSGFADYTEYLIANPFTFTNVNGTTRTYKFYLGPTDDPSGVSTNPATQSGNCGTTVNVTCWVNLNTVNSSTTSPNSNAGNGISSNSVGGPIGIAREALRALRPDPSVDEKERVASIGNSRYQGLVVEMRRRLRSLGGGFAASLRAVYTLSELKDDGLNNTSNAEINGDFSREWARALQDRRHRFVFSGTVDTPNWLGKLRFSPIFRFGSSAPFNLGIGIDRNLNDTSTDRVNFSGDISEIKWRRPGSPVPLELLSQFSLQPIGSSGGNLPRNSGRGPRMYIFDLNITREWKFGERFRLRPNIEIGNLFNLAVFSYGAEFIDFTGLSSSPTATQLANFNNTFIPTRTLRPRDIRIGVRFDF
;
A
#
# COMPACT_ATOMS: atom_id res chain seq x y z
N PHE A 1 32.83 -12.46 8.75
CA PHE A 1 31.50 -13.00 9.07
C PHE A 1 31.32 -14.27 8.25
N LEU A 2 31.19 -15.43 8.90
CA LEU A 2 30.93 -16.70 8.23
C LEU A 2 29.50 -16.65 7.68
N ALA A 3 29.35 -16.72 6.36
CA ALA A 3 28.06 -16.72 5.69
C ALA A 3 27.34 -18.06 5.94
N ASN A 4 26.13 -17.98 6.46
CA ASN A 4 25.24 -19.14 6.56
C ASN A 4 24.68 -19.41 5.16
N THR A 5 25.22 -20.43 4.47
CA THR A 5 24.83 -20.84 3.11
C THR A 5 23.72 -21.89 3.11
N GLY A 6 22.85 -21.92 4.12
CA GLY A 6 21.85 -22.97 4.27
C GLY A 6 20.53 -22.47 4.82
N SER A 7 19.75 -21.74 4.02
CA SER A 7 18.28 -21.75 4.11
C SER A 7 17.71 -21.00 2.91
N GLY A 8 16.93 -21.69 2.08
CA GLY A 8 15.99 -21.01 1.19
C GLY A 8 15.06 -20.16 2.07
N GLY A 9 15.21 -18.83 1.96
CA GLY A 9 14.30 -17.89 2.61
C GLY A 9 14.93 -16.78 3.43
N ASN A 10 16.26 -16.66 3.56
CA ASN A 10 16.87 -15.43 4.07
C ASN A 10 17.93 -14.92 3.09
N PRO A 11 17.75 -13.73 2.48
CA PRO A 11 18.78 -13.16 1.64
C PRO A 11 20.07 -13.00 2.44
N LEU A 12 21.21 -13.21 1.78
CA LEU A 12 22.51 -12.88 2.36
C LEU A 12 22.56 -11.38 2.56
N ARG A 13 22.27 -10.93 3.78
CA ARG A 13 22.10 -9.53 4.11
C ARG A 13 23.41 -8.91 4.55
N SER A 14 23.77 -7.79 3.93
CA SER A 14 24.93 -6.98 4.26
C SER A 14 24.54 -5.56 4.62
N VAL A 15 25.47 -4.81 5.19
CA VAL A 15 25.31 -3.39 5.51
C VAL A 15 26.28 -2.60 4.64
N ASP A 16 25.84 -1.47 4.10
CA ASP A 16 26.70 -0.57 3.34
C ASP A 16 27.88 -0.09 4.19
N PRO A 17 29.14 -0.16 3.69
CA PRO A 17 30.30 0.35 4.43
C PRO A 17 30.21 1.83 4.82
N ASN A 18 29.44 2.63 4.07
CA ASN A 18 29.22 4.05 4.30
C ASN A 18 27.83 4.34 4.91
N LEU A 19 27.21 3.36 5.57
CA LEU A 19 25.89 3.52 6.19
C LEU A 19 25.88 4.70 7.16
N LYS A 20 24.95 5.62 6.96
CA LYS A 20 24.64 6.70 7.91
C LYS A 20 23.42 6.36 8.75
N ILE A 21 23.42 6.78 10.01
CA ILE A 21 22.23 6.70 10.87
C ILE A 21 21.20 7.72 10.34
N PRO A 22 19.88 7.41 10.36
CA PRO A 22 18.88 8.36 9.88
C PRO A 22 18.87 9.66 10.68
N GLU A 23 18.64 10.76 9.98
CA GLU A 23 18.64 12.11 10.52
C GLU A 23 17.25 12.73 10.41
N SER A 24 16.84 13.54 11.38
CA SER A 24 15.55 14.23 11.40
C SER A 24 15.75 15.71 11.68
N TYR A 25 15.24 16.54 10.76
CA TYR A 25 15.29 17.98 10.83
C TYR A 25 13.87 18.50 11.05
N GLN A 26 13.62 19.23 12.13
CA GLN A 26 12.29 19.72 12.48
C GLN A 26 12.28 21.22 12.73
N ILE A 27 11.28 21.89 12.16
CA ILE A 27 10.98 23.30 12.40
C ILE A 27 9.54 23.38 12.90
N ASN A 28 9.32 24.12 13.98
CA ASN A 28 8.00 24.42 14.51
C ASN A 28 7.84 25.93 14.65
N VAL A 29 6.75 26.47 14.12
CA VAL A 29 6.37 27.88 14.24
C VAL A 29 4.96 27.95 14.79
N GLY A 30 4.81 28.57 15.96
CA GLY A 30 3.53 28.71 16.65
C GLY A 30 3.12 30.16 16.81
N TYR A 31 1.83 30.43 16.68
CA TYR A 31 1.21 31.71 16.99
C TYR A 31 -0.08 31.50 17.77
N GLU A 32 -0.18 32.13 18.93
CA GLU A 32 -1.41 32.13 19.73
C GLU A 32 -1.94 33.56 19.87
N ARG A 33 -3.25 33.73 19.69
CA ARG A 33 -3.92 34.99 19.97
C ARG A 33 -5.27 34.76 20.63
N LYS A 34 -5.52 35.53 21.69
CA LYS A 34 -6.85 35.70 22.25
C LYS A 34 -7.69 36.60 21.34
N ILE A 35 -8.84 36.09 20.89
CA ILE A 35 -9.75 36.84 20.02
C ILE A 35 -11.05 37.12 20.79
N GLY A 36 -11.38 38.40 20.96
CA GLY A 36 -12.55 38.83 21.72
C GLY A 36 -12.57 38.31 23.16
N ARG A 37 -13.78 38.20 23.72
CA ARG A 37 -13.97 37.66 25.07
C ARG A 37 -14.06 36.14 25.00
N ASN A 38 -13.00 35.49 25.49
CA ASN A 38 -12.92 34.06 25.83
C ASN A 38 -12.64 33.07 24.69
N TRP A 39 -12.31 33.54 23.49
CA TRP A 39 -11.76 32.69 22.44
C TRP A 39 -10.26 32.83 22.37
N VAL A 40 -9.59 31.71 22.10
CA VAL A 40 -8.18 31.66 21.75
C VAL A 40 -8.08 30.92 20.43
N ILE A 41 -7.34 31.50 19.49
CA ILE A 41 -6.91 30.82 18.26
C ILE A 41 -5.42 30.57 18.37
N GLU A 42 -5.03 29.35 18.04
CA GLU A 42 -3.65 28.89 18.00
C GLU A 42 -3.38 28.30 16.63
N ALA A 43 -2.30 28.71 15.99
CA ALA A 43 -1.86 28.19 14.71
C ALA A 43 -0.42 27.68 14.85
N ASN A 44 -0.20 26.39 14.60
CA ASN A 44 1.09 25.74 14.67
C ASN A 44 1.43 25.15 13.31
N TYR A 45 2.54 25.58 12.72
CA TYR A 45 3.12 24.96 11.55
C TYR A 45 4.31 24.09 11.97
N THR A 46 4.31 22.83 11.53
CA THR A 46 5.42 21.91 11.70
C THR A 46 5.90 21.48 10.32
N TRP A 47 7.20 21.58 10.11
CA TRP A 47 7.91 20.96 9.01
C TRP A 47 8.90 19.95 9.56
N ASN A 48 8.93 18.76 9.00
CA ASN A 48 9.88 17.73 9.35
C ASN A 48 10.42 17.06 8.09
N LYS A 49 11.74 16.92 8.00
CA LYS A 49 12.42 16.17 6.95
C LYS A 49 13.27 15.11 7.61
N THR A 50 13.06 13.87 7.20
CA THR A 50 13.90 12.74 7.60
C THR A 50 14.75 12.34 6.40
N ALA A 51 16.06 12.24 6.58
CA ALA A 51 17.02 11.86 5.56
C ALA A 51 17.79 10.62 6.02
N HIS A 52 18.47 9.96 5.08
CA HIS A 52 19.31 8.80 5.37
C HIS A 52 18.55 7.64 6.03
N LEU A 53 17.25 7.52 5.77
CA LEU A 53 16.47 6.35 6.18
C LEU A 53 17.09 5.09 5.55
N TRP A 54 17.05 3.99 6.28
CA TRP A 54 17.62 2.74 5.80
C TRP A 54 16.66 2.06 4.83
N ARG A 55 17.19 1.70 3.69
CA ARG A 55 16.52 1.02 2.59
C ARG A 55 17.32 -0.19 2.15
N GLU A 56 16.66 -1.09 1.45
CA GLU A 56 17.25 -2.33 0.96
C GLU A 56 17.25 -2.37 -0.55
N PHE A 57 18.27 -3.03 -1.09
CA PHE A 57 18.41 -3.31 -2.50
C PHE A 57 19.27 -4.56 -2.68
N ASN A 58 18.91 -5.36 -3.68
CA ASN A 58 19.59 -6.58 -4.04
C ASN A 58 20.86 -6.24 -4.83
N THR A 59 22.01 -6.60 -4.28
CA THR A 59 23.34 -6.40 -4.89
C THR A 59 23.74 -7.50 -5.86
N ASN A 60 22.95 -8.58 -5.93
CA ASN A 60 23.20 -9.75 -6.77
C ASN A 60 22.19 -9.88 -7.92
N LEU A 61 21.52 -8.79 -8.29
CA LEU A 61 20.67 -8.81 -9.46
C LEU A 61 21.49 -9.11 -10.73
N PRO A 62 20.86 -9.76 -11.73
CA PRO A 62 21.43 -9.87 -13.06
C PRO A 62 21.97 -8.51 -13.54
N VAL A 63 23.13 -8.47 -14.17
CA VAL A 63 23.62 -7.25 -14.81
C VAL A 63 23.14 -7.26 -16.25
N LEU A 64 22.27 -6.32 -16.61
CA LEU A 64 21.75 -6.20 -17.97
C LEU A 64 22.91 -5.96 -18.96
N PRO A 65 23.06 -6.80 -20.01
CA PRO A 65 24.10 -6.58 -21.01
C PRO A 65 23.91 -5.27 -21.78
N SER A 66 25.01 -4.66 -22.21
CA SER A 66 24.97 -3.42 -22.98
C SER A 66 24.22 -3.57 -24.30
N GLY A 67 23.45 -2.55 -24.67
CA GLY A 67 22.70 -2.53 -25.94
C GLY A 67 21.24 -2.96 -25.82
N PHE A 68 20.79 -3.33 -24.61
CA PHE A 68 19.39 -3.64 -24.31
C PHE A 68 18.82 -2.60 -23.34
N ALA A 69 17.54 -2.23 -23.51
CA ALA A 69 16.84 -1.31 -22.64
C ALA A 69 16.38 -1.95 -21.31
N ASP A 70 16.00 -3.24 -21.36
CA ASP A 70 15.56 -4.03 -20.21
C ASP A 70 15.79 -5.54 -20.44
N TYR A 71 15.43 -6.38 -19.46
CA TYR A 71 15.55 -7.83 -19.62
C TYR A 71 14.57 -8.40 -20.65
N THR A 72 13.44 -7.74 -20.90
CA THR A 72 12.49 -8.15 -21.94
C THR A 72 13.21 -8.24 -23.30
N GLU A 73 13.90 -7.17 -23.69
CA GLU A 73 14.61 -7.08 -24.96
C GLU A 73 15.75 -8.10 -25.03
N TYR A 74 16.50 -8.26 -23.92
CA TYR A 74 17.57 -9.24 -23.83
C TYR A 74 17.06 -10.69 -23.98
N LEU A 75 15.96 -11.04 -23.30
CA LEU A 75 15.37 -12.38 -23.35
C LEU A 75 14.84 -12.72 -24.75
N ILE A 76 14.24 -11.76 -25.46
CA ILE A 76 13.74 -11.98 -26.83
C ILE A 76 14.89 -12.23 -27.80
N ALA A 77 15.99 -11.49 -27.65
CA ALA A 77 17.14 -11.60 -28.54
C ALA A 77 17.93 -12.92 -28.36
N ASN A 78 17.79 -13.59 -27.22
CA ASN A 78 18.64 -14.72 -26.85
C ASN A 78 17.80 -15.97 -26.53
N PRO A 79 17.96 -17.10 -27.24
CA PRO A 79 17.38 -18.36 -26.85
C PRO A 79 18.16 -18.99 -25.69
N PHE A 80 17.48 -19.75 -24.83
CA PHE A 80 18.09 -20.40 -23.66
C PHE A 80 17.82 -21.89 -23.67
N THR A 81 18.88 -22.68 -23.61
CA THR A 81 18.78 -24.13 -23.77
C THR A 81 19.14 -24.84 -22.47
N PHE A 82 18.26 -25.76 -22.05
CA PHE A 82 18.44 -26.61 -20.89
C PHE A 82 18.47 -28.07 -21.32
N THR A 83 19.40 -28.83 -20.76
CA THR A 83 19.50 -30.28 -20.97
C THR A 83 18.86 -31.00 -19.80
N ASN A 84 17.89 -31.87 -20.10
CA ASN A 84 17.23 -32.74 -19.14
C ASN A 84 18.16 -33.87 -18.70
N VAL A 85 17.88 -34.48 -17.55
CA VAL A 85 18.64 -35.64 -17.04
C VAL A 85 18.68 -36.79 -18.05
N ASN A 86 17.60 -36.98 -18.81
CA ASN A 86 17.51 -38.01 -19.85
C ASN A 86 18.26 -37.65 -21.16
N GLY A 87 19.04 -36.56 -21.18
CA GLY A 87 19.82 -36.10 -22.32
C GLY A 87 19.04 -35.31 -23.38
N THR A 88 17.71 -35.24 -23.28
CA THR A 88 16.89 -34.43 -24.19
C THR A 88 17.05 -32.94 -23.87
N THR A 89 16.83 -32.10 -24.87
CA THR A 89 17.12 -30.67 -24.80
C THR A 89 15.85 -29.84 -24.96
N ARG A 90 15.63 -28.90 -24.04
CA ARG A 90 14.57 -27.89 -24.11
C ARG A 90 15.17 -26.54 -24.44
N THR A 91 14.74 -25.94 -25.54
CA THR A 91 15.16 -24.57 -25.91
C THR A 91 14.01 -23.61 -25.68
N TYR A 92 14.17 -22.68 -24.75
CA TYR A 92 13.23 -21.59 -24.52
C TYR A 92 13.55 -20.42 -25.45
N LYS A 93 12.53 -19.94 -26.16
CA LYS A 93 12.55 -18.71 -26.94
C LYS A 93 11.50 -17.77 -26.37
N PHE A 94 11.86 -16.52 -26.16
CA PHE A 94 10.96 -15.53 -25.60
C PHE A 94 10.37 -14.65 -26.72
N TYR A 95 9.13 -14.21 -26.52
CA TYR A 95 8.46 -13.31 -27.45
C TYR A 95 7.38 -12.48 -26.73
N LEU A 96 6.94 -11.41 -27.38
CA LEU A 96 5.78 -10.63 -26.97
C LEU A 96 4.56 -11.11 -27.73
N GLY A 97 3.73 -11.91 -27.06
CA GLY A 97 2.48 -12.43 -27.58
C GLY A 97 1.25 -11.69 -27.06
N PRO A 98 0.06 -12.28 -27.20
CA PRO A 98 -1.18 -11.76 -26.61
C PRO A 98 -1.09 -11.55 -25.09
N THR A 99 -1.78 -10.53 -24.59
CA THR A 99 -1.77 -10.11 -23.18
C THR A 99 -2.77 -10.87 -22.29
N ASP A 100 -3.53 -11.78 -22.86
CA ASP A 100 -4.57 -12.58 -22.21
C ASP A 100 -4.21 -14.06 -22.10
N ASP A 101 -2.98 -14.44 -22.46
CA ASP A 101 -2.45 -15.81 -22.40
C ASP A 101 -2.35 -16.33 -20.96
N PRO A 102 -3.16 -17.32 -20.53
CA PRO A 102 -3.10 -17.87 -19.17
C PRO A 102 -2.02 -18.94 -19.01
N SER A 103 -1.49 -19.48 -20.10
CA SER A 103 -0.50 -20.57 -20.07
C SER A 103 0.92 -19.99 -19.98
N GLY A 104 1.22 -19.00 -20.82
CA GLY A 104 2.50 -18.30 -20.87
C GLY A 104 3.68 -19.10 -21.46
N VAL A 105 3.55 -20.42 -21.54
CA VAL A 105 4.57 -21.33 -22.13
C VAL A 105 3.87 -22.34 -23.04
N SER A 106 4.31 -22.45 -24.28
CA SER A 106 3.73 -23.38 -25.27
C SER A 106 4.73 -23.82 -26.32
N THR A 107 4.41 -24.86 -27.09
CA THR A 107 5.25 -25.26 -28.25
C THR A 107 4.91 -24.50 -29.53
N ASN A 108 3.75 -23.84 -29.59
CA ASN A 108 3.33 -23.03 -30.73
C ASN A 108 2.89 -21.63 -30.28
N PRO A 109 3.67 -20.57 -30.60
CA PRO A 109 3.41 -19.22 -30.12
C PRO A 109 2.21 -18.54 -30.81
N ALA A 110 1.80 -19.03 -31.98
CA ALA A 110 0.68 -18.47 -32.73
C ALA A 110 -0.68 -18.91 -32.18
N THR A 111 -0.77 -20.15 -31.69
CA THR A 111 -2.00 -20.74 -31.15
C THR A 111 -1.98 -20.90 -29.63
N GLN A 112 -0.87 -20.55 -28.97
CA GLN A 112 -0.65 -20.70 -27.53
C GLN A 112 -0.94 -22.12 -27.04
N SER A 113 -0.60 -23.12 -27.85
CA SER A 113 -0.97 -24.51 -27.62
C SER A 113 0.22 -25.47 -27.68
N GLY A 114 -0.02 -26.66 -27.12
CA GLY A 114 0.96 -27.73 -27.04
C GLY A 114 1.88 -27.62 -25.83
N ASN A 115 2.26 -28.78 -25.31
CA ASN A 115 2.96 -28.90 -24.04
C ASN A 115 4.46 -29.04 -24.25
N CYS A 116 5.20 -28.26 -23.48
CA CYS A 116 6.64 -28.34 -23.39
C CYS A 116 7.10 -29.61 -22.67
N GLY A 117 7.18 -30.72 -23.41
CA GLY A 117 7.59 -32.02 -22.87
C GLY A 117 9.03 -32.06 -22.37
N THR A 118 9.31 -32.99 -21.46
CA THR A 118 10.64 -33.22 -20.88
C THR A 118 11.33 -34.49 -21.40
N THR A 119 10.65 -35.24 -22.27
CA THR A 119 11.09 -36.52 -22.84
C THR A 119 11.48 -36.44 -24.31
N VAL A 120 11.43 -35.25 -24.90
CA VAL A 120 11.73 -35.00 -26.31
C VAL A 120 12.52 -33.70 -26.45
N ASN A 121 13.30 -33.59 -27.52
CA ASN A 121 13.89 -32.31 -27.89
C ASN A 121 12.78 -31.37 -28.35
N VAL A 122 12.62 -30.23 -27.69
CA VAL A 122 11.51 -29.33 -27.95
C VAL A 122 11.93 -27.86 -27.82
N THR A 123 11.36 -27.03 -28.70
CA THR A 123 11.42 -25.57 -28.55
C THR A 123 10.15 -25.09 -27.87
N CYS A 124 10.33 -24.37 -26.77
CA CYS A 124 9.30 -23.80 -25.94
C CYS A 124 9.28 -22.29 -26.13
N TRP A 125 8.12 -21.76 -26.47
CA TRP A 125 7.90 -20.33 -26.60
C TRP A 125 7.31 -19.80 -25.30
N VAL A 126 7.99 -18.80 -24.73
CA VAL A 126 7.60 -18.12 -23.50
C VAL A 126 7.06 -16.74 -23.87
N ASN A 127 5.77 -16.52 -23.64
CA ASN A 127 5.12 -15.25 -23.88
C ASN A 127 5.36 -14.31 -22.69
N LEU A 128 6.14 -13.26 -22.88
CA LEU A 128 6.45 -12.30 -21.80
C LEU A 128 5.25 -11.41 -21.44
N ASN A 129 4.22 -11.32 -22.29
CA ASN A 129 2.97 -10.60 -22.01
C ASN A 129 1.91 -11.43 -21.26
N THR A 130 2.21 -12.69 -20.95
CA THR A 130 1.29 -13.59 -20.26
C THR A 130 0.80 -13.06 -18.92
N VAL A 131 -0.44 -13.42 -18.57
CA VAL A 131 -1.02 -13.21 -17.23
C VAL A 131 -0.59 -14.27 -16.23
N ASN A 132 0.09 -15.33 -16.69
CA ASN A 132 0.57 -16.40 -15.83
C ASN A 132 1.69 -15.88 -14.91
N SER A 133 1.46 -16.01 -13.61
CA SER A 133 2.33 -15.51 -12.55
C SER A 133 3.27 -16.56 -11.96
N SER A 134 3.35 -17.75 -12.56
CA SER A 134 4.14 -18.86 -12.04
C SER A 134 5.63 -18.53 -12.03
N THR A 135 6.19 -18.49 -10.83
CA THR A 135 7.62 -18.29 -10.55
C THR A 135 8.41 -19.60 -10.52
N THR A 136 7.76 -20.74 -10.82
CA THR A 136 8.40 -22.06 -10.83
C THR A 136 9.56 -22.06 -11.82
N SER A 137 10.80 -22.14 -11.34
CA SER A 137 11.96 -22.27 -12.22
C SER A 137 11.96 -23.65 -12.91
N PRO A 138 12.43 -23.76 -14.15
CA PRO A 138 12.81 -25.06 -14.68
C PRO A 138 13.91 -25.62 -13.75
N ASN A 139 13.75 -26.85 -13.26
CA ASN A 139 14.61 -27.38 -12.19
C ASN A 139 16.07 -27.46 -12.65
N SER A 140 16.91 -26.60 -12.09
CA SER A 140 18.36 -26.55 -12.23
C SER A 140 19.06 -26.62 -10.86
N ASN A 141 18.68 -27.53 -9.96
CA ASN A 141 19.49 -27.67 -8.73
C ASN A 141 20.82 -28.39 -9.01
N ALA A 142 21.86 -27.57 -9.13
CA ALA A 142 23.20 -27.86 -8.66
C ALA A 142 23.13 -28.46 -7.24
N GLY A 143 23.62 -29.70 -7.07
CA GLY A 143 23.68 -30.34 -5.75
C GLY A 143 23.81 -31.85 -5.72
N ASN A 144 23.46 -32.59 -6.80
CA ASN A 144 23.81 -34.01 -6.99
C ASN A 144 23.37 -34.58 -8.37
N GLY A 145 23.19 -33.74 -9.39
CA GLY A 145 23.06 -34.21 -10.78
C GLY A 145 21.78 -34.94 -11.16
N ILE A 146 20.66 -34.78 -10.43
CA ILE A 146 19.35 -35.29 -10.87
C ILE A 146 18.26 -34.25 -10.59
N SER A 147 17.66 -33.67 -11.65
CA SER A 147 16.51 -32.77 -11.56
C SER A 147 15.18 -33.53 -11.72
N SER A 148 14.14 -33.06 -11.04
CA SER A 148 12.75 -33.40 -11.35
C SER A 148 12.33 -32.63 -12.61
N ASN A 149 11.64 -33.31 -13.52
CA ASN A 149 11.26 -32.87 -14.87
C ASN A 149 10.25 -31.68 -14.92
N SER A 150 10.51 -30.56 -14.21
CA SER A 150 9.64 -29.38 -14.26
C SER A 150 9.91 -28.53 -15.51
N VAL A 151 8.84 -28.16 -16.21
CA VAL A 151 8.86 -27.26 -17.37
C VAL A 151 9.19 -25.82 -16.97
N GLY A 152 8.85 -25.46 -15.72
CA GLY A 152 8.87 -24.09 -15.24
C GLY A 152 7.64 -23.27 -15.67
N GLY A 153 7.41 -22.15 -15.00
CA GLY A 153 6.49 -21.09 -15.38
C GLY A 153 7.24 -19.95 -16.07
N PRO A 154 6.54 -19.02 -16.75
CA PRO A 154 7.18 -18.00 -17.57
C PRO A 154 8.13 -17.09 -16.77
N ILE A 155 7.77 -16.69 -15.54
CA ILE A 155 8.63 -15.87 -14.68
C ILE A 155 9.83 -16.68 -14.20
N GLY A 156 9.60 -17.93 -13.74
CA GLY A 156 10.70 -18.79 -13.28
C GLY A 156 11.70 -19.15 -14.38
N ILE A 157 11.22 -19.38 -15.61
CA ILE A 157 12.07 -19.60 -16.79
C ILE A 157 12.88 -18.34 -17.11
N ALA A 158 12.25 -17.16 -17.08
CA ALA A 158 12.95 -15.89 -17.32
C ALA A 158 14.03 -15.62 -16.25
N ARG A 159 13.73 -15.83 -14.97
CA ARG A 159 14.72 -15.70 -13.89
C ARG A 159 15.90 -16.65 -14.09
N GLU A 160 15.64 -17.90 -14.46
CA GLU A 160 16.69 -18.87 -14.69
C GLU A 160 17.56 -18.53 -15.90
N ALA A 161 16.95 -18.03 -16.99
CA ALA A 161 17.67 -17.53 -18.16
C ALA A 161 18.66 -16.42 -17.80
N LEU A 162 18.32 -15.56 -16.83
CA LEU A 162 19.18 -14.47 -16.38
C LEU A 162 20.18 -14.88 -15.28
N ARG A 163 20.14 -16.11 -14.75
CA ARG A 163 20.96 -16.54 -13.61
C ARG A 163 22.45 -16.33 -13.85
N ALA A 164 22.94 -16.66 -15.04
CA ALA A 164 24.35 -16.52 -15.38
C ALA A 164 24.85 -15.06 -15.45
N LEU A 165 23.92 -14.09 -15.52
CA LEU A 165 24.25 -12.66 -15.51
C LEU A 165 24.36 -12.08 -14.10
N ARG A 166 24.03 -12.86 -13.06
CA ARG A 166 24.20 -12.44 -11.67
C ARG A 166 25.68 -12.38 -11.31
N PRO A 167 26.12 -11.39 -10.50
CA PRO A 167 27.49 -11.35 -9.98
C PRO A 167 27.92 -12.64 -9.27
N ASP A 168 27.01 -13.28 -8.55
CA ASP A 168 27.16 -14.61 -7.98
C ASP A 168 25.96 -15.49 -8.37
N PRO A 169 26.10 -16.35 -9.39
CA PRO A 169 25.03 -17.22 -9.87
C PRO A 169 24.60 -18.32 -8.87
N SER A 170 25.38 -18.58 -7.81
CA SER A 170 25.10 -19.64 -6.83
C SER A 170 24.06 -19.23 -5.77
N VAL A 171 23.76 -17.95 -5.70
CA VAL A 171 22.78 -17.37 -4.78
C VAL A 171 21.76 -16.61 -5.59
N ASP A 172 20.49 -16.68 -5.18
CA ASP A 172 19.49 -15.79 -5.74
C ASP A 172 19.72 -14.37 -5.16
N GLU A 173 19.22 -14.09 -3.97
CA GLU A 173 19.16 -12.73 -3.43
C GLU A 173 20.31 -12.39 -2.46
N LYS A 174 20.96 -11.24 -2.65
CA LYS A 174 21.91 -10.65 -1.68
C LYS A 174 21.55 -9.20 -1.36
N GLU A 175 20.81 -9.01 -0.29
CA GLU A 175 20.35 -7.70 0.14
C GLU A 175 21.44 -6.85 0.80
N ARG A 176 21.40 -5.55 0.57
CA ARG A 176 22.24 -4.57 1.25
C ARG A 176 21.40 -3.44 1.82
N VAL A 177 21.60 -3.19 3.12
CA VAL A 177 21.00 -2.04 3.80
C VAL A 177 21.86 -0.80 3.55
N ALA A 178 21.27 0.27 3.02
CA ALA A 178 21.92 1.55 2.80
C ALA A 178 21.06 2.75 3.23
N SER A 179 21.71 3.88 3.51
CA SER A 179 21.09 5.12 4.00
C SER A 179 20.64 6.04 2.86
N ILE A 180 19.75 5.53 2.01
CA ILE A 180 19.30 6.16 0.75
C ILE A 180 17.83 6.62 0.76
N GLY A 181 17.10 6.39 1.84
CA GLY A 181 15.69 6.77 1.97
C GLY A 181 15.46 8.15 2.58
N ASN A 182 14.28 8.70 2.34
CA ASN A 182 13.86 10.04 2.73
C ASN A 182 12.36 10.09 3.08
N SER A 183 11.99 11.06 3.91
CA SER A 183 10.60 11.41 4.21
C SER A 183 10.46 12.91 4.48
N ARG A 184 9.28 13.46 4.21
CA ARG A 184 8.93 14.86 4.45
C ARG A 184 7.51 14.97 4.96
N TYR A 185 7.36 15.57 6.13
CA TYR A 185 6.09 16.00 6.69
C TYR A 185 6.00 17.52 6.71
N GLN A 186 4.84 18.05 6.37
CA GLN A 186 4.46 19.42 6.69
C GLN A 186 3.02 19.46 7.17
N GLY A 187 2.73 20.26 8.18
CA GLY A 187 1.41 20.34 8.78
C GLY A 187 1.13 21.70 9.38
N LEU A 188 -0.01 22.29 9.03
CA LEU A 188 -0.59 23.44 9.71
C LEU A 188 -1.76 22.96 10.56
N VAL A 189 -1.67 23.17 11.87
CA VAL A 189 -2.75 22.92 12.83
C VAL A 189 -3.29 24.26 13.29
N VAL A 190 -4.59 24.49 13.05
CA VAL A 190 -5.32 25.65 13.54
C VAL A 190 -6.32 25.17 14.59
N GLU A 191 -6.13 25.59 15.82
CA GLU A 191 -7.04 25.33 16.93
C GLU A 191 -7.80 26.60 17.31
N MET A 192 -9.10 26.45 17.51
CA MET A 192 -9.97 27.46 18.11
C MET A 192 -10.58 26.87 19.38
N ARG A 193 -10.35 27.52 20.51
CA ARG A 193 -10.84 27.06 21.82
C ARG A 193 -11.59 28.15 22.57
N ARG A 194 -12.65 27.74 23.26
CA ARG A 194 -13.46 28.56 24.18
C ARG A 194 -13.61 27.83 25.50
N ARG A 195 -13.21 28.49 26.59
CA ARG A 195 -13.42 27.98 27.96
C ARG A 195 -14.91 27.97 28.32
N LEU A 196 -15.30 27.05 29.21
CA LEU A 196 -16.68 26.94 29.70
C LEU A 196 -17.17 28.29 30.24
N ARG A 197 -18.17 28.86 29.59
CA ARG A 197 -18.78 30.15 29.97
C ARG A 197 -20.26 30.15 29.67
N SER A 198 -21.03 30.93 30.43
CA SER A 198 -22.44 31.16 30.14
C SER A 198 -22.62 31.82 28.77
N LEU A 199 -23.65 31.39 28.05
CA LEU A 199 -24.06 31.88 26.73
C LEU A 199 -25.30 32.78 26.80
N GLY A 200 -25.83 33.02 28.00
CA GLY A 200 -27.15 33.64 28.20
C GLY A 200 -28.28 32.61 28.21
N GLY A 201 -29.45 33.00 28.71
CA GLY A 201 -30.64 32.14 28.75
C GLY A 201 -30.51 30.87 29.60
N GLY A 202 -29.48 30.77 30.46
CA GLY A 202 -29.16 29.58 31.26
C GLY A 202 -28.25 28.56 30.57
N PHE A 203 -27.80 28.81 29.35
CA PHE A 203 -26.84 27.95 28.66
C PHE A 203 -25.41 28.23 29.13
N ALA A 204 -24.55 27.22 29.09
CA ALA A 204 -23.11 27.40 29.17
C ALA A 204 -22.40 26.44 28.21
N ALA A 205 -21.31 26.87 27.59
CA ALA A 205 -20.58 25.99 26.67
C ALA A 205 -19.06 26.13 26.75
N SER A 206 -18.38 25.00 26.54
CA SER A 206 -16.97 24.92 26.20
C SER A 206 -16.84 24.30 24.81
N LEU A 207 -15.93 24.81 23.99
CA LEU A 207 -15.79 24.40 22.59
C LEU A 207 -14.31 24.31 22.23
N ARG A 208 -13.97 23.32 21.42
CA ARG A 208 -12.66 23.14 20.80
C ARG A 208 -12.85 22.63 19.38
N ALA A 209 -12.35 23.38 18.42
CA ALA A 209 -12.31 23.00 17.01
C ALA A 209 -10.84 23.00 16.57
N VAL A 210 -10.39 21.93 15.94
CA VAL A 210 -9.02 21.76 15.47
C VAL A 210 -9.08 21.35 14.01
N TYR A 211 -8.44 22.13 13.15
CA TYR A 211 -8.26 21.81 11.74
C TYR A 211 -6.78 21.56 11.46
N THR A 212 -6.48 20.48 10.76
CA THR A 212 -5.13 20.15 10.32
C THR A 212 -5.11 20.06 8.80
N LEU A 213 -4.25 20.87 8.18
CA LEU A 213 -3.85 20.75 6.79
C LEU A 213 -2.44 20.17 6.76
N SER A 214 -2.28 18.91 6.34
CA SER A 214 -0.97 18.24 6.36
C SER A 214 -0.62 17.53 5.06
N GLU A 215 0.64 17.23 4.86
CA GLU A 215 1.15 16.37 3.80
C GLU A 215 2.35 15.61 4.32
N LEU A 216 2.26 14.29 4.28
CA LEU A 216 3.35 13.36 4.51
C LEU A 216 3.72 12.70 3.18
N LYS A 217 4.97 12.86 2.76
CA LYS A 217 5.57 12.14 1.64
C LYS A 217 6.75 11.31 2.12
N ASP A 218 6.96 10.15 1.51
CA ASP A 218 8.13 9.30 1.73
C ASP A 218 8.48 8.56 0.44
N ASP A 219 9.62 7.86 0.45
CA ASP A 219 10.04 6.92 -0.60
C ASP A 219 9.97 5.46 -0.18
N GLY A 220 9.49 5.15 1.03
CA GLY A 220 9.41 3.79 1.55
C GLY A 220 8.50 3.73 2.76
N LEU A 221 7.88 2.57 3.00
CA LEU A 221 6.82 2.41 4.02
C LEU A 221 7.39 2.25 5.42
N ASN A 222 8.44 1.46 5.52
CA ASN A 222 9.16 1.11 6.74
C ASN A 222 10.66 1.25 6.48
N ASN A 223 11.44 1.28 7.56
CA ASN A 223 12.86 1.03 7.46
C ASN A 223 13.05 -0.35 6.82
N THR A 224 13.99 -0.49 5.89
CA THR A 224 14.26 -1.74 5.14
C THR A 224 13.15 -2.14 4.17
N SER A 225 12.59 -1.16 3.46
CA SER A 225 11.74 -1.40 2.28
C SER A 225 12.59 -1.56 1.03
N ASN A 226 12.07 -2.33 0.07
CA ASN A 226 12.56 -2.40 -1.31
C ASN A 226 11.74 -1.43 -2.20
N ALA A 227 12.39 -0.87 -3.21
CA ALA A 227 11.74 -0.11 -4.27
C ALA A 227 11.31 -1.03 -5.42
N GLU A 228 10.35 -0.58 -6.24
CA GLU A 228 9.96 -1.31 -7.45
C GLU A 228 11.15 -1.46 -8.40
N ILE A 229 11.94 -0.40 -8.57
CA ILE A 229 13.21 -0.48 -9.31
C ILE A 229 14.32 -0.57 -8.27
N ASN A 230 15.07 -1.67 -8.31
CA ASN A 230 16.06 -1.98 -7.28
C ASN A 230 17.04 -0.82 -7.06
N GLY A 231 17.09 -0.31 -5.82
CA GLY A 231 17.94 0.81 -5.41
C GLY A 231 17.43 2.21 -5.81
N ASP A 232 16.42 2.34 -6.68
CA ASP A 232 15.87 3.63 -7.12
C ASP A 232 14.66 4.05 -6.27
N PHE A 233 14.96 4.56 -5.07
CA PHE A 233 13.95 5.13 -4.17
C PHE A 233 13.42 6.49 -4.63
N SER A 234 14.06 7.15 -5.61
CA SER A 234 13.60 8.45 -6.08
C SER A 234 12.21 8.37 -6.74
N ARG A 235 11.95 7.26 -7.45
CA ARG A 235 10.66 6.95 -8.07
C ARG A 235 9.57 6.56 -7.08
N GLU A 236 9.96 6.15 -5.88
CA GLU A 236 9.02 5.77 -4.82
C GLU A 236 8.45 6.98 -4.06
N TRP A 237 8.92 8.20 -4.37
CA TRP A 237 8.54 9.43 -3.67
C TRP A 237 7.06 9.81 -3.85
N ALA A 238 6.23 9.39 -2.92
CA ALA A 238 4.77 9.48 -2.99
C ALA A 238 4.16 10.01 -1.68
N ARG A 239 2.85 10.26 -1.68
CA ARG A 239 2.12 10.51 -0.42
C ARG A 239 2.16 9.23 0.41
N ALA A 240 2.51 9.31 1.69
CA ALA A 240 2.53 8.16 2.57
C ALA A 240 1.11 7.59 2.78
N LEU A 241 0.99 6.31 3.10
CA LEU A 241 -0.32 5.65 3.31
C LEU A 241 -1.11 6.24 4.48
N GLN A 242 -0.41 6.77 5.48
CA GLN A 242 -0.98 7.46 6.63
C GLN A 242 -1.39 8.92 6.31
N ASP A 243 -1.03 9.44 5.13
CA ASP A 243 -1.27 10.83 4.78
C ASP A 243 -2.75 11.14 4.63
N ARG A 244 -3.20 12.18 5.35
CA ARG A 244 -4.53 12.75 5.18
C ARG A 244 -4.40 14.26 5.11
N ARG A 245 -4.76 14.81 3.95
CA ARG A 245 -4.60 16.23 3.66
C ARG A 245 -5.40 17.12 4.59
N HIS A 246 -6.65 16.76 4.87
CA HIS A 246 -7.55 17.54 5.72
C HIS A 246 -8.03 16.69 6.89
N ARG A 247 -7.87 17.19 8.10
CA ARG A 247 -8.48 16.60 9.30
C ARG A 247 -9.18 17.70 10.07
N PHE A 248 -10.34 17.38 10.63
CA PHE A 248 -11.09 18.29 11.47
C PHE A 248 -11.61 17.54 12.69
N VAL A 249 -11.41 18.11 13.87
CA VAL A 249 -11.95 17.58 15.12
C VAL A 249 -12.70 18.71 15.80
N PHE A 250 -13.95 18.45 16.14
CA PHE A 250 -14.74 19.32 16.99
C PHE A 250 -15.12 18.56 18.26
N SER A 251 -15.02 19.23 19.39
CA SER A 251 -15.47 18.70 20.68
C SER A 251 -15.95 19.84 21.56
N GLY A 252 -16.88 19.56 22.46
CA GLY A 252 -17.35 20.57 23.39
C GLY A 252 -18.26 20.01 24.46
N THR A 253 -18.70 20.89 25.34
CA THR A 253 -19.76 20.63 26.31
C THR A 253 -20.77 21.75 26.24
N VAL A 254 -22.06 21.43 26.23
CA VAL A 254 -23.16 22.40 26.25
C VAL A 254 -24.10 22.04 27.38
N ASP A 255 -24.14 22.90 28.40
CA ASP A 255 -25.08 22.83 29.51
C ASP A 255 -26.35 23.59 29.14
N THR A 256 -27.50 22.96 29.37
CA THR A 256 -28.80 23.54 29.07
C THR A 256 -29.51 24.07 30.32
N PRO A 257 -30.47 24.99 30.15
CA PRO A 257 -31.24 25.54 31.26
C PRO A 257 -32.23 24.53 31.86
N ASN A 258 -32.88 24.93 32.97
CA ASN A 258 -33.84 24.09 33.69
C ASN A 258 -35.02 23.63 32.82
N TRP A 259 -35.52 24.50 31.94
CA TRP A 259 -36.65 24.21 31.05
C TRP A 259 -36.28 23.21 29.93
N LEU A 260 -34.99 22.97 29.70
CA LEU A 260 -34.46 21.87 28.87
C LEU A 260 -33.93 20.71 29.73
N GLY A 261 -34.30 20.66 31.01
CA GLY A 261 -33.97 19.56 31.90
C GLY A 261 -32.55 19.58 32.45
N LYS A 262 -31.79 20.69 32.41
CA LYS A 262 -30.39 20.76 32.88
C LYS A 262 -29.49 19.66 32.30
N LEU A 263 -29.67 19.38 31.02
CA LEU A 263 -28.87 18.38 30.31
C LEU A 263 -27.50 18.97 29.96
N ARG A 264 -26.47 18.13 30.00
CA ARG A 264 -25.16 18.40 29.43
C ARG A 264 -24.96 17.52 28.21
N PHE A 265 -24.76 18.15 27.06
CA PHE A 265 -24.39 17.48 25.82
C PHE A 265 -22.89 17.62 25.60
N SER A 266 -22.21 16.52 25.27
CA SER A 266 -20.79 16.51 24.95
C SER A 266 -20.56 15.87 23.57
N PRO A 267 -20.70 16.65 22.47
CA PRO A 267 -20.48 16.14 21.12
C PRO A 267 -18.99 16.00 20.82
N ILE A 268 -18.65 14.99 20.02
CA ILE A 268 -17.34 14.82 19.39
C ILE A 268 -17.56 14.50 17.91
N PHE A 269 -17.05 15.36 17.03
CA PHE A 269 -17.04 15.13 15.60
C PHE A 269 -15.62 15.02 15.09
N ARG A 270 -15.36 14.03 14.25
CA ARG A 270 -14.06 13.79 13.62
C ARG A 270 -14.27 13.62 12.13
N PHE A 271 -13.53 14.37 11.33
CA PHE A 271 -13.48 14.26 9.89
C PHE A 271 -12.04 14.08 9.42
N GLY A 272 -11.85 13.25 8.40
CA GLY A 272 -10.60 13.07 7.69
C GLY A 272 -10.83 12.89 6.20
N SER A 273 -10.06 13.60 5.38
CA SER A 273 -10.03 13.36 3.94
C SER A 273 -9.53 11.95 3.61
N SER A 274 -9.68 11.57 2.35
CA SER A 274 -9.16 10.33 1.79
C SER A 274 -7.67 10.14 2.09
N ALA A 275 -7.33 8.97 2.62
CA ALA A 275 -5.96 8.46 2.66
C ALA A 275 -5.64 7.82 1.30
N PRO A 276 -4.38 7.85 0.85
CA PRO A 276 -4.01 7.13 -0.35
C PRO A 276 -3.97 5.61 -0.10
N PHE A 277 -3.99 4.83 -1.17
CA PHE A 277 -3.71 3.39 -1.14
C PHE A 277 -2.77 3.03 -2.29
N ASN A 278 -1.95 1.99 -2.09
CA ASN A 278 -1.07 1.46 -3.12
C ASN A 278 -1.80 0.43 -3.97
N LEU A 279 -1.52 0.44 -5.27
CA LEU A 279 -1.95 -0.58 -6.22
C LEU A 279 -0.69 -1.27 -6.75
N GLY A 280 -0.53 -2.55 -6.44
CA GLY A 280 0.58 -3.39 -6.92
C GLY A 280 0.04 -4.69 -7.49
N ILE A 281 0.90 -5.54 -8.05
CA ILE A 281 0.49 -6.85 -8.60
C ILE A 281 0.90 -8.03 -7.71
N GLY A 282 1.75 -7.81 -6.71
CA GLY A 282 2.22 -8.87 -5.79
C GLY A 282 3.08 -9.95 -6.46
N ILE A 283 3.61 -9.68 -7.66
CA ILE A 283 4.39 -10.59 -8.49
C ILE A 283 5.61 -9.83 -9.01
N ASP A 284 6.79 -10.46 -8.99
CA ASP A 284 8.02 -9.91 -9.56
C ASP A 284 8.05 -10.14 -11.09
N ARG A 285 7.60 -9.15 -11.87
CA ARG A 285 7.66 -9.20 -13.34
C ARG A 285 8.91 -8.51 -13.86
N ASN A 286 9.48 -7.54 -13.15
CA ASN A 286 10.72 -6.88 -13.54
C ASN A 286 11.99 -7.69 -13.22
N LEU A 287 11.83 -8.86 -12.61
CA LEU A 287 12.87 -9.85 -12.33
C LEU A 287 13.93 -9.34 -11.34
N ASN A 288 13.50 -8.53 -10.38
CA ASN A 288 14.36 -7.97 -9.34
C ASN A 288 14.33 -8.74 -8.00
N ASP A 289 13.72 -9.93 -8.00
CA ASP A 289 13.51 -10.81 -6.84
C ASP A 289 12.55 -10.27 -5.76
N THR A 290 11.93 -9.10 -5.97
CA THR A 290 10.95 -8.52 -5.05
C THR A 290 9.58 -8.40 -5.70
N SER A 291 8.51 -8.71 -4.97
CA SER A 291 7.14 -8.62 -5.48
C SER A 291 6.52 -7.21 -5.33
N THR A 292 7.31 -6.16 -5.57
CA THR A 292 6.90 -4.76 -5.35
C THR A 292 6.35 -4.05 -6.58
N ASP A 293 6.31 -4.76 -7.70
CA ASP A 293 5.87 -4.30 -9.01
C ASP A 293 4.46 -3.70 -9.04
N ARG A 294 4.30 -2.72 -9.93
CA ARG A 294 3.04 -2.05 -10.21
C ARG A 294 2.66 -2.24 -11.67
N VAL A 295 1.38 -2.05 -11.95
CA VAL A 295 0.83 -2.10 -13.31
C VAL A 295 1.23 -0.86 -14.12
N ASN A 296 1.08 -0.96 -15.43
CA ASN A 296 0.97 0.20 -16.29
C ASN A 296 -0.46 0.76 -16.26
N PHE A 297 -0.56 2.07 -16.37
CA PHE A 297 -1.81 2.82 -16.41
C PHE A 297 -1.70 3.96 -17.42
N SER A 298 -2.69 4.08 -18.32
CA SER A 298 -2.73 5.07 -19.39
C SER A 298 -3.73 6.20 -19.16
N GLY A 299 -4.56 6.11 -18.12
CA GLY A 299 -5.62 7.08 -17.82
C GLY A 299 -5.23 8.18 -16.82
N ASP A 300 -6.24 8.85 -16.28
CA ASP A 300 -6.06 9.85 -15.22
C ASP A 300 -6.01 9.17 -13.84
N ILE A 301 -4.88 9.33 -13.13
CA ILE A 301 -4.66 8.76 -11.79
C ILE A 301 -5.74 9.22 -10.80
N SER A 302 -6.36 10.38 -11.04
CA SER A 302 -7.43 10.90 -10.20
C SER A 302 -8.69 10.01 -10.19
N GLU A 303 -8.86 9.16 -11.20
CA GLU A 303 -9.96 8.20 -11.33
C GLU A 303 -9.78 6.95 -10.47
N ILE A 304 -8.55 6.66 -10.03
CA ILE A 304 -8.22 5.54 -9.14
C ILE A 304 -8.69 5.88 -7.72
N LYS A 305 -9.99 5.66 -7.47
CA LYS A 305 -10.66 5.98 -6.22
C LYS A 305 -11.45 4.80 -5.70
N TRP A 306 -11.63 4.79 -4.38
CA TRP A 306 -12.47 3.80 -3.72
C TRP A 306 -13.90 3.82 -4.25
N ARG A 307 -14.56 2.68 -4.10
CA ARG A 307 -15.91 2.44 -4.60
C ARG A 307 -16.79 1.92 -3.46
N ARG A 308 -18.07 2.29 -3.45
CA ARG A 308 -19.00 1.77 -2.45
C ARG A 308 -19.28 0.29 -2.73
N PRO A 309 -19.47 -0.55 -1.69
CA PRO A 309 -19.98 -1.89 -1.87
C PRO A 309 -21.25 -1.91 -2.73
N GLY A 310 -21.32 -2.85 -3.69
CA GLY A 310 -22.43 -2.95 -4.65
C GLY A 310 -22.33 -2.05 -5.88
N SER A 311 -21.26 -1.27 -6.04
CA SER A 311 -21.07 -0.43 -7.24
C SER A 311 -20.60 -1.28 -8.44
N PRO A 312 -21.13 -1.07 -9.66
CA PRO A 312 -20.85 -1.93 -10.83
C PRO A 312 -19.41 -1.82 -11.32
N VAL A 313 -18.74 -2.90 -11.70
CA VAL A 313 -17.32 -2.86 -12.16
C VAL A 313 -17.07 -1.73 -13.18
N PRO A 314 -16.08 -0.82 -12.97
CA PRO A 314 -15.78 0.26 -13.89
C PRO A 314 -14.89 -0.27 -15.03
N LEU A 315 -15.51 -0.87 -16.04
CA LEU A 315 -14.81 -1.50 -17.17
C LEU A 315 -13.92 -0.52 -17.95
N GLU A 316 -14.31 0.75 -18.04
CA GLU A 316 -13.51 1.80 -18.71
C GLU A 316 -12.22 2.13 -17.94
N LEU A 317 -12.28 2.22 -16.61
CA LEU A 317 -11.09 2.42 -15.79
C LEU A 317 -10.17 1.19 -15.86
N LEU A 318 -10.78 0.01 -15.93
CA LEU A 318 -10.08 -1.26 -16.04
C LEU A 318 -9.26 -1.38 -17.33
N SER A 319 -9.83 -1.01 -18.47
CA SER A 319 -9.16 -1.12 -19.77
C SER A 319 -7.94 -0.20 -19.92
N GLN A 320 -7.79 0.78 -19.01
CA GLN A 320 -6.63 1.66 -18.95
C GLN A 320 -5.44 1.05 -18.21
N PHE A 321 -5.63 -0.06 -17.49
CA PHE A 321 -4.53 -0.79 -16.87
C PHE A 321 -3.98 -1.86 -17.81
N SER A 322 -2.68 -2.13 -17.71
CA SER A 322 -2.02 -3.25 -18.38
C SER A 322 -0.88 -3.81 -17.54
N LEU A 323 -0.58 -5.09 -17.70
CA LEU A 323 0.64 -5.68 -17.13
C LEU A 323 1.83 -5.27 -17.98
N GLN A 324 2.95 -4.98 -17.33
CA GLN A 324 4.24 -4.88 -17.98
C GLN A 324 4.67 -6.26 -18.51
N PRO A 325 5.45 -6.34 -19.61
CA PRO A 325 6.10 -7.58 -19.99
C PRO A 325 7.00 -8.11 -18.86
N ILE A 326 7.15 -9.42 -18.78
CA ILE A 326 8.15 -10.05 -17.91
C ILE A 326 9.55 -9.61 -18.39
N GLY A 327 10.37 -9.13 -17.46
CA GLY A 327 11.69 -8.56 -17.71
C GLY A 327 11.69 -7.05 -17.94
N SER A 328 10.54 -6.37 -17.86
CA SER A 328 10.51 -4.92 -18.03
C SER A 328 11.23 -4.19 -16.89
N SER A 329 11.57 -2.92 -17.09
CA SER A 329 12.14 -2.09 -16.02
C SER A 329 11.17 -1.76 -14.86
N GLY A 330 9.91 -2.20 -14.90
CA GLY A 330 8.86 -1.84 -13.93
C GLY A 330 7.61 -1.22 -14.59
N GLY A 331 6.58 -0.97 -13.78
CA GLY A 331 5.37 -0.28 -14.19
C GLY A 331 5.51 1.25 -14.19
N ASN A 332 4.51 1.94 -14.75
CA ASN A 332 4.47 3.41 -14.77
C ASN A 332 3.59 4.03 -13.66
N LEU A 333 2.83 3.21 -12.92
CA LEU A 333 1.90 3.70 -11.92
C LEU A 333 2.67 4.14 -10.65
N PRO A 334 2.55 5.41 -10.20
CA PRO A 334 3.24 5.83 -8.99
C PRO A 334 2.74 5.10 -7.74
N ARG A 335 3.62 4.96 -6.75
CA ARG A 335 3.26 4.47 -5.42
C ARG A 335 2.12 5.29 -4.82
N ASN A 336 1.21 4.63 -4.10
CA ASN A 336 0.13 5.29 -3.34
C ASN A 336 -0.76 6.22 -4.19
N SER A 337 -0.95 5.86 -5.46
CA SER A 337 -1.73 6.62 -6.46
C SER A 337 -3.24 6.61 -6.21
N GLY A 338 -3.75 5.57 -5.54
CA GLY A 338 -5.17 5.40 -5.26
C GLY A 338 -5.70 6.32 -4.15
N ARG A 339 -7.00 6.66 -4.18
CA ARG A 339 -7.68 7.50 -3.17
C ARG A 339 -8.76 6.74 -2.42
N GLY A 340 -8.53 6.49 -1.13
CA GLY A 340 -9.43 5.77 -0.24
C GLY A 340 -10.67 6.57 0.23
N PRO A 341 -11.54 5.93 1.03
CA PRO A 341 -12.71 6.59 1.62
C PRO A 341 -12.33 7.70 2.60
N ARG A 342 -13.24 8.67 2.73
CA ARG A 342 -13.18 9.71 3.76
C ARG A 342 -13.65 9.13 5.09
N MET A 343 -13.14 9.67 6.20
CA MET A 343 -13.58 9.31 7.54
C MET A 343 -14.46 10.43 8.11
N TYR A 344 -15.57 10.06 8.72
CA TYR A 344 -16.44 10.98 9.45
C TYR A 344 -17.15 10.23 10.57
N ILE A 345 -16.93 10.65 11.82
CA ILE A 345 -17.49 10.01 13.02
C ILE A 345 -18.12 11.11 13.88
N PHE A 346 -19.35 10.88 14.32
CA PHE A 346 -20.05 11.76 15.24
C PHE A 346 -20.48 10.96 16.47
N ASP A 347 -19.93 11.30 17.62
CA ASP A 347 -20.25 10.71 18.91
C ASP A 347 -20.93 11.76 19.79
N LEU A 348 -21.84 11.33 20.65
CA LEU A 348 -22.57 12.20 21.56
C LEU A 348 -22.69 11.57 22.94
N ASN A 349 -22.25 12.28 23.98
CA ASN A 349 -22.59 11.97 25.35
C ASN A 349 -23.67 12.93 25.87
N ILE A 350 -24.64 12.40 26.59
CA ILE A 350 -25.71 13.15 27.25
C ILE A 350 -25.69 12.76 28.73
N THR A 351 -25.65 13.76 29.62
CA THR A 351 -25.71 13.52 31.06
C THR A 351 -26.56 14.57 31.76
N ARG A 352 -27.04 14.24 32.95
CA ARG A 352 -27.70 15.18 33.86
C ARG A 352 -27.17 14.93 35.26
N GLU A 353 -26.94 16.00 36.00
CA GLU A 353 -26.60 15.89 37.42
C GLU A 353 -27.83 16.19 38.28
N TRP A 354 -28.17 15.25 39.16
CA TRP A 354 -29.09 15.47 40.26
C TRP A 354 -28.31 15.51 41.57
N LYS A 355 -28.56 16.55 42.37
CA LYS A 355 -28.00 16.69 43.71
C LYS A 355 -29.12 16.42 44.70
N PHE A 356 -28.89 15.52 45.66
CA PHE A 356 -29.79 15.23 46.76
C PHE A 356 -29.10 15.65 48.07
N GLY A 357 -29.45 16.83 48.57
CA GLY A 357 -28.73 17.47 49.68
C GLY A 357 -27.28 17.79 49.31
N GLU A 358 -26.40 17.78 50.32
CA GLU A 358 -24.98 18.13 50.15
C GLU A 358 -24.08 16.94 49.82
N ARG A 359 -24.49 15.72 50.23
CA ARG A 359 -23.70 14.48 50.10
C ARG A 359 -23.93 13.74 48.79
N PHE A 360 -25.19 13.55 48.40
CA PHE A 360 -25.51 12.60 47.33
C PHE A 360 -25.62 13.27 45.96
N ARG A 361 -24.97 12.68 44.95
CA ARG A 361 -25.05 13.11 43.55
C ARG A 361 -25.29 11.91 42.64
N LEU A 362 -26.30 12.02 41.78
CA LEU A 362 -26.62 11.02 40.76
C LEU A 362 -26.38 11.61 39.37
N ARG A 363 -25.61 10.88 38.55
CA ARG A 363 -25.22 11.27 37.20
C ARG A 363 -25.40 10.10 36.24
N PRO A 364 -26.58 9.93 35.62
CA PRO A 364 -26.71 9.06 34.47
C PRO A 364 -25.92 9.63 33.30
N ASN A 365 -25.39 8.74 32.47
CA ASN A 365 -24.81 9.07 31.19
C ASN A 365 -25.37 8.15 30.11
N ILE A 366 -25.64 8.74 28.95
CA ILE A 366 -25.92 8.03 27.71
C ILE A 366 -24.82 8.42 26.74
N GLU A 367 -24.05 7.45 26.28
CA GLU A 367 -23.02 7.61 25.25
C GLU A 367 -23.51 6.94 23.98
N ILE A 368 -23.55 7.70 22.90
CA ILE A 368 -23.94 7.24 21.57
C ILE A 368 -22.74 7.44 20.66
N GLY A 369 -22.02 6.36 20.38
CA GLY A 369 -20.99 6.32 19.35
C GLY A 369 -21.63 6.17 17.97
N ASN A 370 -21.09 6.87 16.97
CA ASN A 370 -21.65 6.92 15.61
C ASN A 370 -23.17 7.20 15.61
N LEU A 371 -23.55 8.38 16.14
CA LEU A 371 -24.93 8.83 16.34
C LEU A 371 -25.80 8.64 15.09
N PHE A 372 -25.26 8.86 13.91
CA PHE A 372 -25.99 8.75 12.64
C PHE A 372 -25.94 7.35 11.99
N ASN A 373 -25.29 6.37 12.63
CA ASN A 373 -25.07 5.02 12.09
C ASN A 373 -24.50 5.03 10.67
N LEU A 374 -23.56 5.93 10.42
CA LEU A 374 -22.97 6.06 9.10
C LEU A 374 -21.95 4.96 8.86
N ALA A 375 -21.97 4.38 7.66
CA ALA A 375 -20.92 3.46 7.22
C ALA A 375 -19.64 4.25 6.94
N VAL A 376 -18.66 4.14 7.84
CA VAL A 376 -17.33 4.73 7.67
C VAL A 376 -16.38 3.66 7.17
N PHE A 377 -16.15 3.62 5.87
CA PHE A 377 -15.36 2.59 5.22
C PHE A 377 -13.86 2.75 5.47
N SER A 378 -13.15 1.61 5.50
CA SER A 378 -11.70 1.52 5.51
C SER A 378 -11.26 0.25 4.78
N TYR A 379 -10.15 0.30 4.07
CA TYR A 379 -9.58 -0.91 3.47
C TYR A 379 -8.99 -1.86 4.51
N GLY A 380 -8.64 -1.37 5.71
CA GLY A 380 -7.98 -2.17 6.75
C GLY A 380 -6.52 -2.53 6.45
N ALA A 381 -6.14 -2.60 5.17
CA ALA A 381 -4.79 -2.58 4.63
C ALA A 381 -4.75 -1.56 3.49
N GLU A 382 -3.68 -0.80 3.39
CA GLU A 382 -3.55 0.25 2.38
C GLU A 382 -2.93 -0.25 1.06
N PHE A 383 -2.85 -1.57 0.87
CA PHE A 383 -2.39 -2.25 -0.35
C PHE A 383 -3.54 -2.99 -0.99
N ILE A 384 -3.71 -2.79 -2.29
CA ILE A 384 -4.64 -3.54 -3.12
C ILE A 384 -3.81 -4.28 -4.15
N ASP A 385 -3.84 -5.61 -4.07
CA ASP A 385 -3.27 -6.45 -5.11
C ASP A 385 -4.20 -6.44 -6.31
N PHE A 386 -3.62 -6.08 -7.43
CA PHE A 386 -4.26 -6.04 -8.71
C PHE A 386 -4.07 -7.40 -9.38
N THR A 387 -5.03 -8.29 -9.14
CA THR A 387 -4.92 -9.71 -9.52
C THR A 387 -5.64 -10.04 -10.83
N GLY A 388 -5.95 -9.08 -11.69
CA GLY A 388 -6.76 -9.36 -12.87
C GLY A 388 -6.72 -8.31 -13.96
N LEU A 389 -6.03 -8.64 -15.07
CA LEU A 389 -6.35 -8.14 -16.40
C LEU A 389 -6.19 -9.25 -17.45
N SER A 390 -7.24 -9.41 -18.23
CA SER A 390 -7.17 -9.50 -19.68
C SER A 390 -8.18 -8.49 -20.23
N SER A 391 -8.10 -8.12 -21.51
CA SER A 391 -9.12 -7.31 -22.20
C SER A 391 -10.48 -8.03 -22.34
N SER A 392 -10.60 -9.25 -21.83
CA SER A 392 -11.81 -10.07 -21.76
C SER A 392 -11.74 -10.95 -20.52
N PRO A 393 -11.97 -10.38 -19.32
CA PRO A 393 -11.83 -11.11 -18.08
C PRO A 393 -12.84 -12.27 -18.03
N THR A 394 -12.39 -13.45 -17.63
CA THR A 394 -13.29 -14.56 -17.31
C THR A 394 -14.25 -14.15 -16.20
N ALA A 395 -15.40 -14.83 -16.06
CA ALA A 395 -16.37 -14.54 -15.00
C ALA A 395 -15.72 -14.58 -13.59
N THR A 396 -14.74 -15.45 -13.38
CA THR A 396 -13.96 -15.55 -12.14
C THR A 396 -13.03 -14.36 -11.93
N GLN A 397 -12.33 -13.90 -12.98
CA GLN A 397 -11.50 -12.69 -12.91
C GLN A 397 -12.34 -11.43 -12.69
N LEU A 398 -13.50 -11.34 -13.32
CA LEU A 398 -14.45 -10.25 -13.12
C LEU A 398 -15.03 -10.27 -11.69
N ALA A 399 -15.32 -11.46 -11.15
CA ALA A 399 -15.77 -11.62 -9.76
C ALA A 399 -14.66 -11.23 -8.75
N ASN A 400 -13.41 -11.60 -9.01
CA ASN A 400 -12.26 -11.16 -8.20
C ASN A 400 -12.07 -9.64 -8.29
N PHE A 401 -12.25 -9.06 -9.48
CA PHE A 401 -12.17 -7.62 -9.69
C PHE A 401 -13.35 -6.84 -9.10
N ASN A 402 -14.52 -7.47 -8.93
CA ASN A 402 -15.71 -6.81 -8.40
C ASN A 402 -15.46 -6.16 -7.03
N ASN A 403 -14.49 -6.70 -6.27
CA ASN A 403 -14.09 -6.17 -4.98
C ASN A 403 -12.83 -5.26 -5.05
N THR A 404 -12.18 -5.15 -6.20
CA THR A 404 -11.05 -4.24 -6.40
C THR A 404 -11.53 -2.80 -6.25
N PHE A 405 -10.84 -2.05 -5.37
CA PHE A 405 -11.22 -0.72 -4.89
C PHE A 405 -12.46 -0.65 -3.99
N ILE A 406 -13.10 -1.76 -3.63
CA ILE A 406 -14.19 -1.77 -2.64
C ILE A 406 -13.59 -2.03 -1.24
N PRO A 407 -13.80 -1.13 -0.26
CA PRO A 407 -13.39 -1.38 1.11
C PRO A 407 -14.13 -2.58 1.72
N THR A 408 -13.40 -3.46 2.39
CA THR A 408 -13.94 -4.69 3.00
C THR A 408 -14.37 -4.51 4.45
N ARG A 409 -14.11 -3.33 5.06
CA ARG A 409 -14.33 -3.09 6.49
C ARG A 409 -14.95 -1.72 6.75
N THR A 410 -15.58 -1.59 7.91
CA THR A 410 -16.00 -0.31 8.47
C THR A 410 -15.29 -0.07 9.80
N LEU A 411 -15.05 1.21 10.15
CA LEU A 411 -14.26 1.57 11.33
C LEU A 411 -14.98 1.33 12.65
N ARG A 412 -16.25 1.71 12.75
CA ARG A 412 -17.01 1.62 14.01
C ARG A 412 -18.52 1.54 13.77
N PRO A 413 -19.23 0.56 14.36
CA PRO A 413 -20.69 0.52 14.33
C PRO A 413 -21.29 1.60 15.26
N ARG A 414 -22.63 1.77 15.23
CA ARG A 414 -23.31 2.50 16.30
C ARG A 414 -23.25 1.68 17.60
N ASP A 415 -22.76 2.31 18.66
CA ASP A 415 -22.78 1.73 20.01
C ASP A 415 -23.45 2.69 20.99
N ILE A 416 -24.38 2.17 21.80
CA ILE A 416 -25.09 2.93 22.83
C ILE A 416 -24.73 2.35 24.18
N ARG A 417 -24.20 3.18 25.07
CA ARG A 417 -23.83 2.80 26.44
C ARG A 417 -24.60 3.66 27.41
N ILE A 418 -25.19 3.02 28.41
CA ILE A 418 -25.90 3.67 29.49
C ILE A 418 -25.16 3.36 30.77
N GLY A 419 -24.85 4.39 31.54
CA GLY A 419 -24.24 4.25 32.84
C GLY A 419 -24.90 5.17 33.84
N VAL A 420 -24.60 4.92 35.11
CA VAL A 420 -25.02 5.77 36.22
C VAL A 420 -23.84 5.86 37.17
N ARG A 421 -23.46 7.09 37.51
CA ARG A 421 -22.50 7.36 38.59
C ARG A 421 -23.24 7.92 39.80
N PHE A 422 -22.97 7.35 40.96
CA PHE A 422 -23.49 7.81 42.24
C PHE A 422 -22.31 8.19 43.15
N ASP A 423 -22.26 9.44 43.60
CA ASP A 423 -21.31 9.90 44.60
C ASP A 423 -22.06 10.12 45.93
N PHE A 424 -21.48 9.70 47.07
CA PHE A 424 -22.10 9.72 48.40
C PHE A 424 -21.20 10.33 49.48
#